data_AF-A0A950PU15-F1
#
_entry.id   AF-A0A950PU15-F1
#
_cell.length_a   1.000
_cell.length_b   1.000
_cell.length_c   1.000
_cell.angle_alpha   90.00
_cell.angle_beta   90.00
_cell.angle_gamma   90.00
#
_symmetry.space_group_name_H-M   'P 1'
#
loop_
_entity.id
_entity.type
_entity.pdbx_description
1 polymer ?
#
loop_
_entity_poly.entity_id
_entity_poly.type
_entity_poly.pdbx_seq_one_letter_code
_entity_poly.pdbx_strand_id
1 'polypeptide(L)'
;GPNVDVTVITRSGLVHIDVADRGIGIPSKDLDRIFERFYRVDRARSRETGGTGLGLAIVRHVATNHGGRVSVTSRAGKGSIFVLRLPAGPGPVAVSGWTDAEAG
;
A
#
# COMPACT_ATOMS: atom_id res chain seq x y z
N GLY A 1 17.48 -1.54 -7.56
CA GLY A 1 16.07 -1.94 -7.77
C GLY A 1 15.31 -0.76 -8.32
N PRO A 2 14.06 -0.92 -8.79
CA PRO A 2 13.23 0.24 -9.11
C PRO A 2 13.09 1.11 -7.85
N ASN A 3 13.31 2.41 -7.97
CA ASN A 3 13.17 3.33 -6.85
C ASN A 3 11.71 3.34 -6.37
N VAL A 4 11.53 3.32 -5.06
CA VAL A 4 10.24 3.49 -4.39
C VAL A 4 10.34 4.74 -3.54
N ASP A 5 9.45 5.69 -3.80
CA ASP A 5 9.36 6.95 -3.08
C ASP A 5 8.19 6.87 -2.10
N VAL A 6 8.42 7.20 -0.83
CA VAL A 6 7.37 7.25 0.21
C VAL A 6 7.26 8.68 0.71
N THR A 7 6.05 9.24 0.66
CA THR A 7 5.76 10.60 1.13
C THR A 7 4.64 10.56 2.16
N VAL A 8 4.81 11.28 3.26
CA VAL A 8 3.79 11.42 4.31
C VAL A 8 3.43 12.89 4.47
N ILE A 9 2.14 13.21 4.38
CA ILE A 9 1.63 14.58 4.54
C ILE A 9 0.39 14.55 5.42
N THR A 10 0.35 15.40 6.44
CA THR A 10 -0.87 15.63 7.24
C THR A 10 -1.60 16.85 6.71
N ARG A 11 -2.87 16.70 6.34
CA ARG A 11 -3.72 17.82 5.89
C ARG A 11 -5.18 17.56 6.22
N SER A 12 -5.90 18.61 6.62
CA SER A 12 -7.34 18.54 6.91
C SER A 12 -7.74 17.40 7.86
N GLY A 13 -6.93 17.15 8.90
CA GLY A 13 -7.19 16.08 9.86
C GLY A 13 -6.96 14.65 9.33
N LEU A 14 -6.31 14.50 8.18
CA LEU A 14 -5.96 13.20 7.60
C LEU A 14 -4.43 13.08 7.43
N VAL A 15 -3.89 11.89 7.70
CA VAL A 15 -2.55 11.49 7.29
C VAL A 15 -2.65 10.83 5.92
N HIS A 16 -1.91 11.37 4.95
CA HIS A 16 -1.75 10.82 3.61
C HIS A 16 -0.39 10.14 3.53
N ILE A 17 -0.38 8.86 3.16
CA ILE A 17 0.83 8.09 2.91
C ILE A 17 0.79 7.66 1.45
N ASP A 18 1.69 8.23 0.66
CA ASP A 18 1.81 8.00 -0.76
C ASP A 18 3.03 7.10 -1.00
N VAL A 19 2.82 5.94 -1.62
CA VAL A 19 3.87 4.99 -2.01
C VAL A 19 3.91 4.94 -3.52
N ALA A 20 4.94 5.53 -4.11
CA ALA A 20 5.14 5.62 -5.55
C ALA A 20 6.27 4.69 -6.00
N ASP A 21 5.96 3.75 -6.89
CA ASP A 21 6.95 2.89 -7.55
C ASP A 21 7.14 3.31 -9.02
N ARG A 22 8.32 3.02 -9.57
CA ARG A 22 8.64 3.21 -11.01
C ARG A 22 8.67 1.91 -11.79
N GLY A 23 7.92 0.92 -11.33
CA GLY A 23 7.86 -0.42 -11.91
C GLY A 23 6.93 -0.51 -13.12
N ILE A 24 6.45 -1.71 -13.36
CA ILE A 24 5.70 -2.07 -14.57
C ILE A 24 4.28 -1.48 -14.62
N GLY A 25 3.79 -0.93 -13.52
CA GLY A 25 2.42 -0.44 -13.37
C GLY A 25 1.34 -1.53 -13.50
N ILE A 26 0.09 -1.10 -13.44
CA ILE A 26 -1.11 -1.92 -13.45
C ILE A 26 -2.00 -1.47 -14.61
N PRO A 27 -2.50 -2.37 -15.47
CA PRO A 27 -3.45 -2.03 -16.52
C PRO A 27 -4.78 -1.55 -15.93
N SER A 28 -5.43 -0.57 -16.59
CA SER A 28 -6.66 0.06 -16.09
C SER A 28 -7.79 -0.93 -15.78
N LYS A 29 -7.93 -2.00 -16.60
CA LYS A 29 -8.95 -3.04 -16.43
C LYS A 29 -8.83 -3.84 -15.12
N ASP A 30 -7.66 -3.80 -14.48
CA ASP A 30 -7.36 -4.60 -13.30
C ASP A 30 -7.45 -3.77 -12.01
N LEU A 31 -7.48 -2.42 -12.10
CA LEU A 31 -7.43 -1.50 -10.95
C LEU A 31 -8.56 -1.71 -9.94
N ASP A 32 -9.77 -2.05 -10.40
CA ASP A 32 -10.91 -2.27 -9.52
C ASP A 32 -10.77 -3.58 -8.72
N ARG A 33 -10.00 -4.52 -9.26
CA ARG A 33 -9.89 -5.90 -8.77
C ARG A 33 -8.65 -6.14 -7.93
N ILE A 34 -7.62 -5.29 -7.99
CA ILE A 34 -6.35 -5.51 -7.29
C ILE A 34 -6.48 -5.59 -5.76
N PHE A 35 -7.60 -5.14 -5.20
CA PHE A 35 -7.90 -5.23 -3.77
C PHE A 35 -8.78 -6.45 -3.40
N GLU A 36 -9.21 -7.25 -4.38
CA GLU A 36 -9.87 -8.53 -4.14
C GLU A 36 -8.86 -9.53 -3.56
N ARG A 37 -9.32 -10.33 -2.58
CA ARG A 37 -8.48 -11.40 -2.03
C ARG A 37 -8.14 -12.40 -3.13
N PHE A 38 -6.88 -12.83 -3.16
CA PHE A 38 -6.34 -13.80 -4.11
C PHE A 38 -6.29 -13.34 -5.58
N TYR A 39 -6.69 -12.11 -5.89
CA TYR A 39 -6.60 -11.58 -7.24
C TYR A 39 -5.16 -11.19 -7.59
N ARG A 40 -4.76 -11.45 -8.84
CA ARG A 40 -3.41 -11.19 -9.37
C ARG A 40 -3.52 -10.75 -10.82
N VAL A 41 -2.91 -9.61 -11.14
CA VAL A 41 -2.94 -8.95 -12.47
C VAL A 41 -2.34 -9.84 -13.57
N ASP A 42 -1.23 -10.51 -13.27
CA ASP A 42 -0.61 -11.48 -14.18
C ASP A 42 -0.22 -12.72 -13.38
N ARG A 43 -0.75 -13.88 -13.76
CA ARG A 43 -0.52 -15.18 -13.11
C ARG A 43 0.84 -15.79 -13.47
N ALA A 44 1.46 -15.41 -14.60
CA ALA A 44 2.74 -15.98 -15.04
C ALA A 44 3.91 -15.43 -14.20
N ARG A 45 4.02 -14.10 -14.10
CA ARG A 45 5.04 -13.40 -13.28
C ARG A 45 4.85 -13.58 -11.77
N SER A 46 3.62 -13.95 -11.41
CA SER A 46 3.15 -14.27 -10.07
C SER A 46 3.85 -15.48 -9.44
N ARG A 47 4.27 -16.45 -10.27
CA ARG A 47 4.93 -17.66 -9.80
C ARG A 47 6.36 -17.39 -9.33
N GLU A 48 7.01 -16.35 -9.87
CA GLU A 48 8.38 -15.98 -9.52
C GLU A 48 8.48 -15.24 -8.16
N THR A 49 7.43 -14.55 -7.72
CA THR A 49 7.46 -13.72 -6.50
C THR A 49 6.68 -14.30 -5.31
N GLY A 50 6.05 -15.47 -5.46
CA GLY A 50 5.54 -16.25 -4.32
C GLY A 50 4.37 -15.64 -3.50
N GLY A 51 3.64 -14.64 -4.01
CA GLY A 51 2.56 -13.99 -3.24
C GLY A 51 1.17 -14.67 -3.36
N THR A 52 0.42 -14.77 -2.25
CA THR A 52 -0.96 -15.29 -2.23
C THR A 52 -2.01 -14.36 -2.84
N GLY A 53 -1.66 -13.08 -3.10
CA GLY A 53 -2.62 -12.05 -3.52
C GLY A 53 -3.47 -11.50 -2.38
N LEU A 54 -3.02 -11.61 -1.12
CA LEU A 54 -3.75 -11.08 0.04
C LEU A 54 -3.33 -9.66 0.45
N GLY A 55 -2.14 -9.20 0.08
CA GLY A 55 -1.56 -7.96 0.60
C GLY A 55 -2.47 -6.73 0.47
N LEU A 56 -2.93 -6.40 -0.74
CA LEU A 56 -3.79 -5.24 -0.95
C LEU A 56 -5.19 -5.39 -0.34
N ALA A 57 -5.72 -6.61 -0.26
CA ALA A 57 -6.97 -6.88 0.44
C ALA A 57 -6.84 -6.62 1.96
N ILE A 58 -5.70 -7.00 2.55
CA ILE A 58 -5.36 -6.67 3.95
C ILE A 58 -5.25 -5.16 4.12
N VAL A 59 -4.53 -4.46 3.24
CA VAL A 59 -4.39 -3.00 3.30
C VAL A 59 -5.76 -2.31 3.25
N ARG A 60 -6.66 -2.72 2.35
CA ARG A 60 -8.02 -2.16 2.28
C ARG A 60 -8.77 -2.40 3.60
N HIS A 61 -8.73 -3.62 4.13
CA HIS A 61 -9.40 -3.96 5.39
C HIS A 61 -8.86 -3.15 6.57
N VAL A 62 -7.54 -3.08 6.72
CA VAL A 62 -6.87 -2.29 7.77
C VAL A 62 -7.24 -0.82 7.63
N ALA A 63 -7.14 -0.24 6.44
CA ALA A 63 -7.52 1.15 6.20
C ALA A 63 -8.97 1.44 6.62
N THR A 64 -9.91 0.59 6.20
CA THR A 64 -11.33 0.73 6.55
C THR A 64 -11.57 0.60 8.06
N ASN A 65 -10.94 -0.36 8.73
CA ASN A 65 -11.09 -0.53 10.19
C ASN A 65 -10.55 0.67 10.98
N HIS A 66 -9.62 1.44 10.41
CA HIS A 66 -9.09 2.67 11.00
C HIS A 66 -9.84 3.92 10.54
N GLY A 67 -11.03 3.80 9.95
CA GLY A 67 -11.83 4.93 9.46
C GLY A 67 -11.23 5.64 8.25
N GLY A 68 -10.30 5.00 7.56
CA GLY A 68 -9.59 5.52 6.40
C GLY A 68 -9.93 4.80 5.11
N ARG A 69 -9.11 5.06 4.08
CA ARG A 69 -9.24 4.44 2.76
C ARG A 69 -7.90 4.31 2.05
N VAL A 70 -7.80 3.34 1.15
CA VAL A 70 -6.69 3.20 0.21
C VAL A 70 -7.20 3.42 -1.22
N SER A 71 -6.39 4.10 -2.04
CA SER A 71 -6.64 4.27 -3.47
C SER A 71 -5.36 4.01 -4.27
N VAL A 72 -5.48 3.74 -5.56
CA VAL A 72 -4.34 3.56 -6.46
C VAL A 72 -4.51 4.45 -7.69
N THR A 73 -3.41 4.95 -8.22
CA THR A 73 -3.32 5.48 -9.59
C THR A 73 -2.16 4.79 -10.26
N SER A 74 -2.38 4.17 -11.41
CA SER A 74 -1.34 3.40 -12.08
C SER A 74 -1.54 3.39 -13.58
N ARG A 75 -0.45 3.25 -14.32
CA ARG A 75 -0.45 3.05 -15.77
C ARG A 75 0.63 2.05 -16.14
N ALA A 76 0.28 1.09 -16.98
CA ALA A 76 1.23 0.11 -17.51
C ALA A 76 2.47 0.79 -18.12
N GLY A 77 3.66 0.34 -17.71
CA GLY A 77 4.97 0.87 -18.07
C GLY A 77 5.37 2.19 -17.41
N LYS A 78 4.57 2.73 -16.47
CA LYS A 78 4.83 4.01 -15.80
C LYS A 78 4.92 3.91 -14.27
N GLY A 79 4.66 2.75 -13.69
CA GLY A 79 4.61 2.55 -12.24
C GLY A 79 3.23 2.81 -11.65
N SER A 80 3.17 2.82 -10.32
CA SER A 80 1.93 3.00 -9.55
C SER A 80 2.15 3.93 -8.37
N ILE A 81 1.09 4.60 -7.95
CA ILE A 81 1.03 5.38 -6.71
C ILE A 81 -0.13 4.85 -5.89
N PHE A 82 0.18 4.26 -4.75
CA PHE A 82 -0.80 3.85 -3.75
C PHE A 82 -0.91 4.95 -2.70
N VAL A 83 -2.13 5.34 -2.36
CA VAL A 83 -2.40 6.42 -1.41
C VAL A 83 -3.29 5.89 -0.30
N LEU A 84 -2.71 5.76 0.90
CA LEU A 84 -3.44 5.48 2.13
C LEU A 84 -3.80 6.79 2.81
N ARG A 85 -5.07 6.95 3.17
CA ARG A 85 -5.57 8.10 3.94
C ARG A 85 -6.18 7.58 5.23
N LEU A 86 -5.69 8.06 6.35
CA LEU A 86 -6.19 7.71 7.68
C LEU A 86 -6.57 8.99 8.44
N PRO A 87 -7.59 8.97 9.30
CA PRO A 87 -7.78 10.01 10.30
C PRO A 87 -6.49 10.25 11.08
N ALA A 88 -6.11 11.51 11.26
CA ALA A 88 -5.02 11.87 12.16
C ALA A 88 -5.49 11.60 13.59
N GLY A 89 -4.78 10.71 14.29
CA GLY A 89 -5.04 10.43 15.71
C GLY A 89 -4.66 11.60 16.61
N PRO A 90 -4.99 11.53 17.91
CA PRO A 90 -4.58 12.50 18.91
C PRO A 90 -3.05 12.44 19.12
N GLY A 91 -2.29 13.10 18.24
CA GLY A 91 -0.83 13.19 18.34
C GLY A 91 -0.09 11.84 18.37
N PRO A 92 1.22 11.85 18.60
CA PRO A 92 2.00 10.62 18.69
C PRO A 92 1.53 9.80 19.91
N VAL A 93 1.02 8.59 19.67
CA VAL A 93 1.02 7.55 20.70
C VAL A 93 2.47 7.11 20.81
N ALA A 94 3.10 7.36 21.96
CA ALA A 94 4.43 6.84 22.22
C ALA A 94 4.39 5.32 22.03
N VAL A 95 5.11 4.81 21.02
CA VAL A 95 5.30 3.37 20.85
C VAL A 95 6.26 2.90 21.94
N SER A 96 5.74 2.61 23.13
CA SER A 96 6.53 1.96 24.16
C SER A 96 6.73 0.50 23.76
N GLY A 97 7.89 0.15 23.18
CA GLY A 97 8.32 -1.25 23.13
C GLY A 97 8.95 -1.79 21.85
N TRP A 98 9.38 -0.98 20.88
CA TRP A 98 10.32 -1.45 19.86
C TRP A 98 11.73 -0.98 20.23
N THR A 99 12.35 -1.68 21.17
CA THR A 99 13.81 -1.70 21.28
C THR A 99 14.35 -2.75 20.33
N ASP A 100 15.42 -2.41 19.60
CA ASP A 100 16.23 -3.31 18.77
C ASP A 100 16.84 -4.46 19.60
N ALA A 101 16.02 -5.39 20.06
CA ALA A 101 16.44 -6.57 20.80
C ALA A 101 15.98 -7.80 20.02
N GLU A 102 16.79 -8.15 19.01
CA GLU A 102 17.11 -9.53 18.60
C GLU A 102 18.06 -9.51 17.38
N ALA A 103 19.17 -8.78 17.51
CA ALA A 103 20.40 -9.13 16.81
C ALA A 103 21.25 -9.94 17.78
N GLY A 104 21.02 -11.25 17.80
CA GLY A 104 21.80 -12.26 18.52
C GLY A 104 21.97 -13.48 17.62
#